data_AF-A0A7Z9WCZ3-F1
#
_entry.id   AF-A0A7Z9WCZ3-F1
#
_cell.length_a   1.000
_cell.length_b   1.000
_cell.length_c   1.000
_cell.angle_alpha   90.00
_cell.angle_beta   90.00
_cell.angle_gamma   90.00
#
_symmetry.space_group_name_H-M   'P 1'
#
loop_
_entity.id
_entity.type
_entity.pdbx_description
1 polymer ?
#
loop_
_entity_poly.entity_id
_entity_poly.type
_entity_poly.pdbx_seq_one_letter_code
_entity_poly.pdbx_strand_id
1 'polypeptide(L)'
;MRLPRLFEELRLAKADGRYGQLMLTYAKTDLLILDDWGLTPMTDPQRRDLLELLEDRYGRKSTIVTSQLPVPSWHEAIGDPTLADAILDRLVHNAYKIELKGDSMRKNTILLDQS
;
A
#
# COMPACT_ATOMS: atom_id res chain seq x y z
N MET A 1 1.15 4.84 -6.47
CA MET A 1 -0.30 4.59 -6.66
C MET A 1 -0.96 4.70 -5.30
N ARG A 2 -2.06 5.46 -5.17
CA ARG A 2 -2.82 5.53 -3.90
C ARG A 2 -3.59 4.23 -3.70
N LEU A 3 -3.52 3.63 -2.51
CA LEU A 3 -4.17 2.36 -2.21
C LEU A 3 -5.69 2.36 -2.45
N PRO A 4 -6.47 3.39 -2.06
CA PRO A 4 -7.88 3.44 -2.38
C PRO A 4 -8.18 3.33 -3.89
N ARG A 5 -7.31 3.93 -4.72
CA ARG A 5 -7.44 3.86 -6.18
C ARG A 5 -7.05 2.48 -6.71
N LEU A 6 -5.99 1.87 -6.18
CA LEU A 6 -5.62 0.50 -6.52
C LEU A 6 -6.79 -0.46 -6.27
N PHE A 7 -7.40 -0.39 -5.08
CA PHE A 7 -8.52 -1.26 -4.73
C PHE A 7 -9.74 -1.07 -5.63
N GLU A 8 -10.05 0.17 -6.00
CA GLU A 8 -11.13 0.44 -6.94
C GLU A 8 -10.81 -0.10 -8.34
N GLU A 9 -9.57 0.07 -8.82
CA GLU A 9 -9.12 -0.47 -10.11
C GLU A 9 -9.21 -2.00 -10.13
N LEU A 10 -8.80 -2.69 -9.06
CA LEU A 10 -8.90 -4.14 -8.92
C LEU A 10 -10.36 -4.61 -8.84
N ARG A 11 -11.22 -3.89 -8.12
CA ARG A 11 -12.67 -4.19 -8.04
C ARG A 11 -13.34 -4.10 -9.41
N LEU A 12 -13.05 -3.05 -10.17
CA LEU A 12 -13.57 -2.88 -11.53
C LEU A 12 -13.00 -3.94 -12.48
N ALA A 13 -11.71 -4.25 -12.37
CA ALA A 13 -11.05 -5.28 -13.18
C ALA A 13 -11.62 -6.69 -12.92
N LYS A 14 -12.11 -6.97 -11.72
CA LYS A 14 -12.85 -8.22 -11.44
C LYS A 14 -14.19 -8.27 -12.17
N ALA A 15 -14.90 -7.15 -12.23
CA ALA A 15 -16.21 -7.07 -12.87
C ALA A 15 -16.16 -7.23 -14.40
N ASP A 16 -15.04 -6.88 -15.03
CA ASP A 16 -14.87 -6.94 -16.50
C ASP A 16 -13.80 -7.94 -16.98
N GLY A 17 -13.32 -8.81 -16.09
CA GLY A 17 -12.42 -9.92 -16.41
C GLY A 17 -10.94 -9.54 -16.60
N ARG A 18 -10.55 -8.29 -16.35
CA ARG A 18 -9.16 -7.81 -16.47
C ARG A 18 -8.30 -8.02 -15.23
N TYR A 19 -8.85 -8.55 -14.14
CA TYR A 19 -8.17 -8.69 -12.84
C TYR A 19 -6.78 -9.34 -12.96
N GLY A 20 -6.69 -10.52 -13.57
CA GLY A 20 -5.41 -11.24 -13.69
C GLY A 20 -4.35 -10.47 -14.48
N GLN A 21 -4.76 -9.80 -15.57
CA GLN A 21 -3.84 -8.98 -16.35
C GLN A 21 -3.34 -7.77 -15.56
N LEU A 22 -4.22 -7.13 -14.79
CA LEU A 22 -3.87 -5.98 -13.96
C LEU A 22 -2.94 -6.38 -12.81
N MET A 23 -3.22 -7.51 -12.14
CA MET A 23 -2.36 -8.09 -11.11
C MET A 23 -0.97 -8.39 -11.66
N LEU A 24 -0.86 -9.03 -12.83
CA LEU A 24 0.42 -9.30 -13.48
C LEU A 24 1.19 -8.02 -13.82
N THR A 25 0.49 -6.97 -14.26
CA THR A 25 1.11 -5.66 -14.52
C THR A 25 1.73 -5.08 -13.25
N TYR A 26 1.00 -5.07 -12.13
CA TYR A 26 1.54 -4.58 -10.86
C TYR A 26 2.64 -5.49 -10.32
N ALA A 27 2.50 -6.81 -10.42
CA ALA A 27 3.51 -7.78 -9.98
C ALA A 27 4.85 -7.60 -10.71
N LYS A 28 4.82 -7.32 -12.02
CA LYS A 28 6.03 -7.17 -12.85
C LYS A 28 6.71 -5.81 -12.73
N THR A 29 6.03 -4.80 -12.17
CA THR A 29 6.58 -3.45 -12.03
C THR A 29 7.84 -3.46 -11.16
N ASP A 30 8.94 -2.91 -11.66
CA ASP A 30 10.24 -2.95 -10.97
C ASP A 30 10.21 -2.29 -9.59
N LEU A 31 9.55 -1.13 -9.51
CA LEU A 31 9.29 -0.41 -8.28
C LEU A 31 7.80 -0.06 -8.18
N LEU A 32 7.10 -0.70 -7.25
CA LEU A 32 5.71 -0.37 -6.94
C LEU A 32 5.66 0.50 -5.69
N ILE A 33 5.03 1.67 -5.80
CA ILE A 33 4.80 2.57 -4.66
C ILE A 33 3.34 2.49 -4.27
N LEU A 34 3.07 2.03 -3.05
CA LEU A 34 1.76 1.97 -2.43
C LEU A 34 1.62 3.14 -1.45
N ASP A 35 0.82 4.12 -1.84
CA ASP A 35 0.61 5.34 -1.08
C ASP A 35 -0.69 5.31 -0.28
N ASP A 36 -0.79 6.12 0.77
CA ASP A 36 -1.93 6.20 1.68
C ASP A 36 -2.26 4.89 2.42
N TRP A 37 -1.24 4.19 2.91
CA TRP A 37 -1.43 2.98 3.71
C TRP A 37 -2.17 3.24 5.01
N GLY A 38 -3.23 2.44 5.24
CA GLY A 38 -3.94 2.38 6.52
C GLY A 38 -4.82 3.58 6.84
N LEU A 39 -5.14 4.45 5.86
CA LEU A 39 -6.05 5.58 6.09
C LEU A 39 -7.48 5.14 6.49
N THR A 40 -7.90 3.98 6.03
CA THR A 40 -9.18 3.35 6.38
C THR A 40 -8.97 1.86 6.60
N PRO A 41 -9.74 1.21 7.50
CA PRO A 41 -9.72 -0.24 7.63
C PRO A 41 -9.96 -0.91 6.28
N MET A 42 -9.15 -1.90 5.95
CA MET A 42 -9.30 -2.64 4.69
C MET A 42 -10.55 -3.54 4.75
N THR A 43 -11.21 -3.75 3.62
CA THR A 43 -12.25 -4.78 3.50
C THR A 43 -11.64 -6.14 3.20
N ASP A 44 -12.38 -7.23 3.43
CA ASP A 44 -11.92 -8.59 3.14
C ASP A 44 -11.36 -8.79 1.73
N PRO A 45 -12.06 -8.34 0.66
CA PRO A 45 -11.52 -8.42 -0.70
C PRO A 45 -10.21 -7.63 -0.86
N GLN A 46 -10.11 -6.44 -0.27
CA GLN A 46 -8.92 -5.59 -0.38
C GLN A 46 -7.69 -6.23 0.27
N ARG A 47 -7.87 -6.87 1.44
CA ARG A 47 -6.78 -7.58 2.12
C ARG A 47 -6.28 -8.77 1.30
N ARG A 48 -7.18 -9.53 0.70
CA ARG A 48 -6.86 -10.69 -0.14
C ARG A 48 -6.12 -10.27 -1.41
N ASP A 49 -6.61 -9.22 -2.08
CA ASP A 49 -6.00 -8.67 -3.28
C ASP A 49 -4.59 -8.13 -3.00
N LEU A 50 -4.44 -7.46 -1.85
CA LEU A 50 -3.15 -6.96 -1.41
C LEU A 50 -2.18 -8.09 -1.09
N LEU A 51 -2.63 -9.14 -0.39
CA LEU A 51 -1.79 -10.31 -0.11
C LEU A 51 -1.35 -11.01 -1.39
N GLU A 52 -2.25 -11.25 -2.34
CA GLU A 52 -1.93 -11.87 -3.64
C GLU A 52 -0.88 -11.06 -4.39
N LEU A 53 -1.04 -9.73 -4.45
CA LEU A 53 -0.08 -8.84 -5.10
C LEU A 53 1.30 -8.88 -4.41
N LEU A 54 1.31 -8.87 -3.08
CA LEU A 54 2.56 -8.87 -2.31
C LEU A 54 3.27 -10.21 -2.40
N GLU A 55 2.54 -11.32 -2.47
CA GLU A 55 3.09 -12.65 -2.70
C GLU A 55 3.85 -12.74 -4.02
N ASP A 56 3.24 -12.26 -5.11
CA ASP A 56 3.89 -12.28 -6.41
C ASP A 56 5.18 -11.45 -6.45
N ARG A 57 5.26 -10.43 -5.61
CA ARG A 57 6.39 -9.49 -5.52
C ARG A 57 7.44 -9.88 -4.48
N TYR A 58 7.11 -10.71 -3.50
CA TYR A 58 7.97 -11.02 -2.36
C TYR A 58 9.30 -11.63 -2.81
N GLY A 59 10.41 -11.01 -2.38
CA GLY A 59 11.77 -11.43 -2.75
C GLY A 59 12.12 -11.25 -4.24
N ARG A 60 11.25 -10.65 -5.06
CA ARG A 60 11.44 -10.53 -6.52
C ARG A 60 11.51 -9.09 -7.02
N LYS A 61 10.66 -8.20 -6.52
CA LYS A 61 10.53 -6.80 -6.97
C LYS A 61 10.45 -5.84 -5.79
N SER A 62 10.83 -4.58 -5.99
CA SER A 62 10.90 -3.59 -4.91
C SER A 62 9.55 -2.95 -4.65
N THR A 63 9.13 -2.86 -3.38
CA THR A 63 7.88 -2.19 -2.99
C THR A 63 8.17 -1.11 -1.96
N ILE A 64 7.69 0.10 -2.21
CA ILE A 64 7.69 1.20 -1.23
C ILE A 64 6.27 1.38 -0.74
N VAL A 65 6.13 1.56 0.57
CA VAL A 65 4.86 1.88 1.20
C VAL A 65 5.00 3.21 1.94
N THR A 66 4.06 4.12 1.74
CA THR A 66 3.96 5.36 2.51
C THR A 66 2.70 5.32 3.36
N SER A 67 2.84 5.73 4.62
CA SER A 67 1.76 5.70 5.61
C SER A 67 1.85 6.90 6.54
N GLN A 68 0.69 7.38 6.97
CA GLN A 68 0.58 8.31 8.09
C GLN A 68 0.46 7.57 9.44
N LEU A 69 0.31 6.25 9.41
CA LEU A 69 0.28 5.41 10.61
C LEU A 69 1.68 4.87 10.91
N PRO A 70 2.07 4.82 12.19
CA PRO A 70 3.29 4.12 12.57
C PRO A 70 3.13 2.62 12.30
N VAL A 71 4.22 1.94 11.92
CA VAL A 71 4.21 0.52 11.54
C VAL A 71 3.52 -0.40 12.57
N PRO A 72 3.66 -0.21 13.91
CA PRO A 72 2.94 -1.01 14.90
C PRO A 72 1.41 -0.98 14.76
N SER A 73 0.83 0.08 14.20
CA SER A 73 -0.62 0.21 13.99
C SER A 73 -1.11 -0.45 12.69
N TRP A 74 -0.20 -0.96 11.84
CA TRP A 74 -0.60 -1.51 10.55
C TRP A 74 -1.36 -2.83 10.69
N HIS A 75 -1.06 -3.63 11.71
CA HIS A 75 -1.77 -4.90 11.96
C HIS A 75 -3.27 -4.64 12.20
N GLU A 76 -3.58 -3.68 13.06
CA GLU A 76 -4.95 -3.22 13.33
C GLU A 76 -5.61 -2.60 12.09
N ALA A 77 -4.88 -1.78 11.32
CA ALA A 77 -5.41 -1.17 10.10
C ALA A 77 -5.79 -2.19 9.02
N ILE A 78 -5.08 -3.33 8.98
CA ILE A 78 -5.47 -4.47 8.14
C ILE A 78 -6.74 -5.09 8.73
N GLY A 79 -6.76 -5.42 10.02
CA GLY A 79 -7.98 -5.79 10.74
C GLY A 79 -8.44 -7.26 10.62
N ASP A 80 -7.60 -8.12 10.03
CA ASP A 80 -7.71 -9.59 10.13
C ASP A 80 -6.35 -10.12 10.59
N PRO A 81 -6.22 -10.79 11.75
CA PRO A 81 -4.91 -11.19 12.26
C PRO A 81 -4.10 -12.09 11.33
N THR A 82 -4.77 -13.02 10.64
CA THR A 82 -4.10 -14.01 9.79
C THR A 82 -3.55 -13.34 8.53
N LEU A 83 -4.38 -12.51 7.89
CA LEU A 83 -3.97 -11.74 6.71
C LEU A 83 -2.97 -10.65 7.09
N ALA A 84 -3.12 -10.04 8.27
CA ALA A 84 -2.19 -9.03 8.77
C ALA A 84 -0.80 -9.61 8.95
N ASP A 85 -0.68 -10.77 9.62
CA ASP A 85 0.61 -11.45 9.78
C ASP A 85 1.23 -11.78 8.43
N ALA A 86 0.45 -12.35 7.49
CA ALA A 86 0.95 -12.69 6.16
C ALA A 86 1.39 -11.46 5.35
N ILE A 87 0.61 -10.39 5.36
CA ILE A 87 0.92 -9.15 4.63
C ILE A 87 2.16 -8.47 5.23
N LEU A 88 2.23 -8.36 6.56
CA LEU A 88 3.35 -7.72 7.24
C LEU A 88 4.63 -8.53 7.17
N ASP A 89 4.56 -9.86 7.12
CA ASP A 89 5.73 -10.70 6.87
C ASP A 89 6.37 -10.36 5.51
N ARG A 90 5.55 -10.16 4.47
CA ARG A 90 6.03 -9.81 3.12
C ARG A 90 6.53 -8.38 2.99
N LEU A 91 5.90 -7.45 3.69
CA LEU A 91 6.20 -6.02 3.57
C LEU A 91 7.22 -5.51 4.58
N VAL A 92 7.18 -5.99 5.82
CA VAL A 92 7.85 -5.35 6.95
C VAL A 92 9.06 -6.14 7.42
N HIS A 93 9.04 -7.48 7.31
CA HIS A 93 10.10 -8.33 7.85
C HIS A 93 11.49 -7.94 7.35
N ASN A 94 11.62 -7.64 6.06
CA ASN A 94 12.89 -7.27 5.40
C ASN A 94 12.95 -5.80 4.96
N ALA A 95 12.06 -4.94 5.48
CA ALA A 95 12.00 -3.56 5.04
C ALA A 95 12.94 -2.63 5.79
N TYR A 96 13.49 -1.67 5.05
CA TYR A 96 14.05 -0.45 5.62
C TYR A 96 12.92 0.47 6.06
N LYS A 97 12.89 0.78 7.36
CA LYS A 97 11.91 1.68 7.96
C LYS A 97 12.51 3.07 8.08
N ILE A 98 11.88 4.04 7.43
CA ILE A 98 12.30 5.44 7.47
C ILE A 98 11.19 6.22 8.15
N GLU A 99 11.44 6.67 9.38
CA GLU A 99 10.54 7.57 10.09
C GLU A 99 10.83 9.01 9.67
N LEU A 100 9.86 9.65 9.03
CA LEU A 100 9.96 11.06 8.64
C LEU A 100 9.52 11.95 9.79
N LYS A 101 10.31 12.98 10.08
CA LYS A 101 10.04 13.99 11.10
C LYS A 101 10.00 15.37 10.46
N GLY A 102 9.27 16.29 11.08
CA GLY A 102 9.16 17.68 10.64
C GLY A 102 7.74 18.13 10.36
N ASP A 103 7.58 19.43 10.12
CA ASP A 103 6.30 20.03 9.82
C ASP A 103 5.80 19.67 8.42
N SER A 104 4.48 19.77 8.24
CA SER A 104 3.88 19.59 6.92
C SER A 104 4.44 20.60 5.93
N MET A 105 5.07 20.09 4.86
CA MET A 105 5.56 20.91 3.75
C MET A 105 4.46 21.71 3.05
N ARG A 106 3.18 21.29 3.18
CA ARG A 106 2.03 22.04 2.64
C ARG A 106 1.88 23.42 3.28
N LYS A 107 2.28 23.58 4.55
CA LYS A 107 2.27 24.90 5.22
C LYS A 107 3.31 25.84 4.61
N ASN A 108 4.48 25.31 4.23
CA ASN A 108 5.58 26.10 3.67
C ASN A 108 5.27 26.62 2.27
N THR A 109 4.53 25.86 1.46
CA THR A 109 4.06 26.32 0.14
C THR A 109 3.15 27.54 0.24
N ILE A 110 2.28 27.62 1.25
CA ILE A 110 1.38 28.77 1.45
C ILE A 110 2.17 30.04 1.80
N LEU A 111 3.27 29.91 2.54
CA LEU A 111 4.08 31.05 2.96
C LEU A 111 4.90 31.65 1.80
N LEU A 112 5.30 30.84 0.82
CA LEU A 112 6.06 31.29 -0.36
C LEU A 112 5.20 32.03 -1.39
N ASP A 113 3.89 31.78 -1.41
CA ASP A 113 2.95 32.41 -2.34
C ASP A 113 2.42 33.77 -1.82
N GLN A 114 2.81 34.14 -0.60
CA GLN A 114 2.46 35.42 0.05
C GLN A 114 3.63 36.42 0.11
N SER A 115 4.77 36.09 -0.50
CA SER A 115 6.00 36.91 -0.57
C SER A 115 6.34 37.29 -2.01
#